data_AF-A0A0S8B7Y5-F1
#
_entry.id   AF-A0A0S8B7Y5-F1
#
_cell.length_a   1.000
_cell.length_b   1.000
_cell.length_c   1.000
_cell.angle_alpha   90.00
_cell.angle_beta   90.00
_cell.angle_gamma   90.00
#
_symmetry.space_group_name_H-M   'P 1'
#
loop_
_entity.id
_entity.type
_entity.pdbx_description
1 polymer ?
#
loop_
_entity_poly.entity_id
_entity_poly.type
_entity_poly.pdbx_seq_one_letter_code
_entity_poly.pdbx_strand_id
1 'polypeptide(L)'
;MASAAVMAKAVATPAPPGAAAVPARLLPKQIERIEAYSTGDMALLGERIAAAREALQTTPDDALTIELYRTLNTDPARIERFLIRARSLKTLPGVYVIPLTRSRPTRIWVVYGAFATRAQAEDAMRRLPQTYHQDFKLTLRRFADLRDAL
;
A
#
# COMPACT_ATOMS: atom_id res chain seq x y z
N MET A 1 54.40 -39.74 2.22
CA MET A 1 53.73 -38.90 3.23
C MET A 1 54.14 -37.46 2.95
N ALA A 2 53.31 -36.44 2.78
CA ALA A 2 51.86 -36.32 2.80
C ALA A 2 51.48 -35.09 1.95
N SER A 3 50.30 -35.15 1.32
CA SER A 3 49.61 -34.01 0.69
C SER A 3 49.14 -33.00 1.72
N ALA A 4 49.12 -31.71 1.33
CA ALA A 4 48.13 -30.70 1.70
C ALA A 4 48.28 -29.55 0.67
N ALA A 5 47.32 -29.30 -0.23
CA ALA A 5 46.13 -28.44 -0.02
C ALA A 5 46.54 -27.08 0.59
N VAL A 6 46.20 -25.93 0.00
CA VAL A 6 44.83 -25.42 -0.06
C VAL A 6 44.67 -24.37 -1.17
N MET A 7 43.54 -24.47 -1.86
CA MET A 7 42.99 -23.50 -2.80
C MET A 7 42.49 -22.22 -2.11
N ALA A 8 42.57 -21.12 -2.86
CA ALA A 8 41.70 -19.95 -2.87
C ALA A 8 40.71 -19.72 -1.70
N LYS A 9 40.74 -18.51 -1.14
CA LYS A 9 39.49 -17.77 -0.87
C LYS A 9 39.71 -16.28 -1.04
N ALA A 10 39.17 -15.74 -2.13
CA ALA A 10 38.97 -14.32 -2.32
C ALA A 10 38.17 -13.77 -1.13
N VAL A 11 38.73 -12.78 -0.44
CA VAL A 11 37.99 -11.97 0.51
C VAL A 11 37.10 -11.06 -0.31
N ALA A 12 35.83 -11.47 -0.43
CA ALA A 12 34.76 -10.58 -0.86
C ALA A 12 34.67 -9.44 0.16
N THR A 13 34.91 -8.23 -0.29
CA THR A 13 34.60 -7.00 0.44
C THR A 13 33.09 -6.98 0.69
N PRO A 14 32.60 -6.83 1.94
CA PRO A 14 31.18 -6.65 2.18
C PRO A 14 30.73 -5.31 1.58
N ALA A 15 29.74 -5.36 0.70
CA ALA A 15 29.03 -4.17 0.23
C ALA A 15 28.44 -3.42 1.43
N PRO A 16 28.42 -2.07 1.42
CA PRO A 16 27.93 -1.30 2.55
C PRO A 16 26.44 -1.59 2.83
N PRO A 17 26.05 -1.87 4.09
CA PRO A 17 24.66 -1.89 4.50
C PRO A 17 24.20 -0.43 4.66
N GLY A 18 23.27 0.03 3.83
CA GLY A 18 22.67 1.36 4.04
C GLY A 18 22.56 2.25 2.82
N ALA A 19 22.22 1.71 1.65
CA ALA A 19 21.39 2.51 0.75
C ALA A 19 20.01 2.60 1.40
N ALA A 20 19.81 3.59 2.26
CA ALA A 20 18.47 4.04 2.61
C ALA A 20 17.74 4.23 1.28
N ALA A 21 16.77 3.37 1.00
CA ALA A 21 15.99 3.45 -0.22
C ALA A 21 15.42 4.87 -0.27
N VAL A 22 15.90 5.67 -1.22
CA VAL A 22 15.32 6.98 -1.51
C VAL A 22 13.83 6.70 -1.69
N PRO A 23 12.92 7.38 -0.96
CA PRO A 23 11.50 7.07 -1.06
C PRO A 23 11.11 7.21 -2.53
N ALA A 24 10.63 6.13 -3.16
CA ALA A 24 10.11 6.23 -4.50
C ALA A 24 8.93 7.19 -4.45
N ARG A 25 9.12 8.39 -4.99
CA ARG A 25 8.04 9.36 -5.16
C ARG A 25 7.21 8.94 -6.36
N LEU A 26 5.91 9.21 -6.30
CA LEU A 26 5.05 9.02 -7.47
C LEU A 26 5.58 9.82 -8.66
N LEU A 27 5.68 9.17 -9.81
CA LEU A 27 5.94 9.81 -11.09
C LEU A 27 4.73 10.66 -11.51
N PRO A 28 4.90 11.74 -12.28
CA PRO A 28 3.78 12.56 -12.77
C PRO A 28 2.66 11.74 -13.43
N LYS A 29 3.03 10.75 -14.26
CA LYS A 29 2.06 9.85 -14.90
C LYS A 29 1.27 8.98 -13.91
N GLN A 30 1.85 8.61 -12.77
CA GLN A 30 1.12 7.85 -11.73
C GLN A 30 0.12 8.76 -11.00
N ILE A 31 0.47 10.04 -10.79
CA ILE A 31 -0.44 11.03 -10.22
C ILE A 31 -1.62 11.27 -11.16
N GLU A 32 -1.36 11.56 -12.43
CA GLU A 32 -2.39 11.76 -13.45
C GLU A 32 -3.36 10.56 -13.53
N ARG A 33 -2.82 9.34 -13.41
CA ARG A 33 -3.62 8.09 -13.41
C ARG A 33 -4.56 7.95 -12.22
N ILE A 34 -4.11 8.37 -11.03
CA ILE A 34 -4.95 8.37 -9.83
C ILE A 34 -6.05 9.44 -9.97
N GLU A 35 -5.68 10.62 -10.46
CA GLU A 35 -6.59 11.77 -10.62
C GLU A 35 -7.61 11.59 -11.75
N ALA A 36 -7.29 10.78 -12.77
CA ALA A 36 -8.21 10.45 -13.85
C ALA A 36 -9.41 9.60 -13.41
N TYR A 37 -9.42 9.05 -12.20
CA TYR A 37 -10.56 8.30 -11.69
C TYR A 37 -11.73 9.23 -11.35
N SER A 38 -12.86 9.05 -12.02
CA SER A 38 -14.06 9.82 -11.76
C SER A 38 -14.69 9.42 -10.43
N THR A 39 -14.74 10.36 -9.49
CA THR A 39 -15.43 10.20 -8.20
C THR A 39 -16.91 10.53 -8.26
N GLY A 40 -17.38 11.14 -9.36
CA GLY A 40 -18.66 11.85 -9.37
C GLY A 40 -18.73 12.89 -8.23
N ASP A 41 -19.91 13.04 -7.64
CA ASP A 41 -20.15 13.96 -6.51
C ASP A 41 -19.85 13.33 -5.12
N MET A 42 -19.11 12.21 -5.09
CA MET A 42 -18.82 11.47 -3.85
C MET A 42 -17.67 12.11 -3.07
N ALA A 43 -18.02 12.90 -2.05
CA ALA A 43 -17.06 13.72 -1.30
C ALA A 43 -16.02 12.89 -0.52
N LEU A 44 -16.43 11.84 0.21
CA LEU A 44 -15.46 11.04 0.99
C LEU A 44 -14.50 10.29 0.07
N LEU A 45 -15.00 9.78 -1.05
CA LEU A 45 -14.17 9.12 -2.05
C LEU A 45 -13.07 10.04 -2.59
N GLY A 46 -13.42 11.27 -2.98
CA GLY A 46 -12.45 12.26 -3.42
C GLY A 46 -11.40 12.55 -2.35
N GLU A 47 -11.83 12.76 -1.11
CA GLU A 47 -10.92 12.99 0.02
C GLU A 47 -9.96 11.81 0.23
N ARG A 48 -10.47 10.58 0.21
CA ARG A 48 -9.64 9.38 0.47
C ARG A 48 -8.70 9.03 -0.68
N ILE A 49 -9.04 9.40 -1.92
CA ILE A 49 -8.11 9.29 -3.05
C ILE A 49 -7.00 10.35 -2.93
N ALA A 50 -7.34 11.58 -2.58
CA ALA A 50 -6.35 12.64 -2.35
C ALA A 50 -5.38 12.28 -1.20
N ALA A 51 -5.92 11.77 -0.09
CA ALA A 51 -5.11 11.28 1.04
C ALA A 51 -4.23 10.07 0.65
N ALA A 52 -4.74 9.17 -0.19
CA ALA A 52 -3.95 8.05 -0.71
C ALA A 52 -2.78 8.53 -1.57
N ARG A 53 -3.01 9.51 -2.46
CA ARG A 53 -1.96 10.14 -3.27
C ARG A 53 -0.88 10.75 -2.38
N GLU A 54 -1.27 11.52 -1.37
CA GLU A 54 -0.33 12.12 -0.43
C GLU A 54 0.50 11.07 0.32
N ALA A 55 -0.15 10.04 0.87
CA ALA A 55 0.53 8.94 1.56
C ALA A 55 1.52 8.22 0.63
N LEU A 56 1.14 7.98 -0.63
CA LEU A 56 2.01 7.39 -1.65
C LEU A 56 3.16 8.31 -2.08
N GLN A 57 3.13 9.62 -1.81
CA GLN A 57 4.25 10.51 -2.11
C GLN A 57 5.23 10.63 -0.95
N THR A 58 4.75 10.52 0.30
CA THR A 58 5.54 10.84 1.50
C THR A 58 6.04 9.60 2.25
N THR A 59 5.36 8.47 2.13
CA THR A 59 5.66 7.27 2.93
C THR A 59 6.89 6.52 2.37
N PRO A 60 7.81 5.99 3.19
CA PRO A 60 8.90 5.14 2.72
C PRO A 60 8.42 3.87 1.98
N ASP A 61 9.25 3.33 1.08
CA ASP A 61 8.93 2.13 0.29
C ASP A 61 8.79 0.85 1.14
N ASP A 62 9.57 0.76 2.21
CA ASP A 62 9.61 -0.37 3.15
C ASP A 62 8.48 -0.32 4.19
N ALA A 63 7.79 0.81 4.30
CA ALA A 63 6.61 0.93 5.14
C ALA A 63 5.52 -0.05 4.70
N LEU A 64 4.74 -0.50 5.67
CA LEU A 64 3.70 -1.49 5.50
C LEU A 64 2.31 -0.85 5.57
N THR A 65 1.39 -1.43 4.83
CA THR A 65 -0.05 -1.15 4.91
C THR A 65 -0.82 -2.47 4.94
N ILE A 66 -2.09 -2.41 5.33
CA ILE A 66 -2.98 -3.56 5.36
C ILE A 66 -3.91 -3.49 4.14
N GLU A 67 -3.77 -4.41 3.19
CA GLU A 67 -4.76 -4.60 2.12
C GLU A 67 -6.07 -5.09 2.73
N LEU A 68 -7.14 -4.31 2.54
CA LEU A 68 -8.49 -4.72 2.89
C LEU A 68 -9.08 -5.52 1.73
N TYR A 69 -9.12 -4.94 0.53
CA TYR A 69 -9.58 -5.63 -0.66
C TYR A 69 -9.08 -4.99 -1.96
N ARG A 70 -9.16 -5.77 -3.03
CA ARG A 70 -9.04 -5.31 -4.42
C ARG A 70 -10.29 -5.71 -5.19
N THR A 71 -10.80 -4.82 -6.03
CA THR A 71 -12.06 -5.06 -6.75
C THR A 71 -12.00 -4.52 -8.18
N LEU A 72 -12.69 -5.20 -9.09
CA LEU A 72 -12.99 -4.70 -10.44
C LEU A 72 -14.21 -3.76 -10.44
N ASN A 73 -14.98 -3.73 -9.36
CA ASN A 73 -16.12 -2.83 -9.24
C ASN A 73 -15.60 -1.42 -8.92
N THR A 74 -15.67 -0.55 -9.90
CA THR A 74 -15.21 0.84 -9.85
C THR A 74 -16.34 1.83 -9.63
N ASP A 75 -17.53 1.38 -9.21
CA ASP A 75 -18.69 2.25 -8.94
C ASP A 75 -18.41 3.18 -7.75
N PRO A 76 -18.32 4.51 -7.97
CA PRO A 76 -18.06 5.48 -6.91
C PRO A 76 -19.04 5.38 -5.75
N ALA A 77 -20.33 5.15 -6.03
CA ALA A 77 -21.38 5.09 -5.00
C ALA A 77 -21.25 3.86 -4.10
N ARG A 78 -20.67 2.76 -4.60
CA ARG A 78 -20.39 1.58 -3.79
C ARG A 78 -19.20 1.81 -2.86
N ILE A 79 -18.16 2.47 -3.36
CA ILE A 79 -16.98 2.79 -2.54
C ILE A 79 -17.36 3.82 -1.47
N GLU A 80 -18.14 4.84 -1.82
CA GLU A 80 -18.65 5.84 -0.86
C GLU A 80 -19.40 5.18 0.30
N ARG A 81 -20.27 4.21 0.01
CA ARG A 81 -20.99 3.45 1.05
C ARG A 81 -20.05 2.69 1.99
N PHE A 82 -18.96 2.13 1.47
CA PHE A 82 -17.92 1.53 2.29
C PHE A 82 -17.23 2.60 3.18
N LEU A 83 -16.89 3.77 2.62
CA LEU A 83 -16.24 4.86 3.36
C LEU A 83 -17.14 5.43 4.47
N ILE A 84 -18.45 5.55 4.22
CA ILE A 84 -19.44 5.93 5.24
C ILE A 84 -19.42 4.94 6.40
N ARG A 85 -19.38 3.62 6.11
CA ARG A 85 -19.27 2.59 7.15
C ARG A 85 -17.94 2.68 7.91
N ALA A 86 -16.83 2.88 7.20
CA ALA A 86 -15.52 3.09 7.83
C ALA A 86 -15.50 4.31 8.75
N ARG A 87 -16.22 5.38 8.40
CA ARG A 87 -16.39 6.56 9.25
C ARG A 87 -17.13 6.23 10.53
N SER A 88 -18.25 5.51 10.45
CA SER A 88 -19.01 5.06 11.61
C SER A 88 -18.20 4.15 12.54
N LEU A 89 -17.27 3.37 11.97
CA LEU A 89 -16.33 2.51 12.70
C LEU A 89 -15.06 3.25 13.18
N LYS A 90 -14.95 4.56 12.93
CA LYS A 90 -13.78 5.40 13.26
C LYS A 90 -12.46 4.94 12.61
N THR A 91 -12.53 4.17 11.52
CA THR A 91 -11.35 3.69 10.76
C THR A 91 -11.07 4.53 9.52
N LEU A 92 -12.01 5.37 9.07
CA LEU A 92 -11.87 6.19 7.85
C LEU A 92 -10.54 6.94 7.73
N PRO A 93 -9.97 7.60 8.77
CA PRO A 93 -8.72 8.33 8.64
C PRO A 93 -7.54 7.47 8.16
N GLY A 94 -7.57 6.17 8.46
CA GLY A 94 -6.55 5.21 8.02
C GLY A 94 -6.85 4.57 6.67
N VAL A 95 -8.03 4.75 6.08
CA VAL A 95 -8.42 4.08 4.82
C VAL A 95 -7.89 4.85 3.61
N TYR A 96 -7.15 4.19 2.74
CA TYR A 96 -6.70 4.78 1.47
C TYR A 96 -7.37 4.06 0.30
N VAL A 97 -7.88 4.83 -0.67
CA VAL A 97 -8.49 4.30 -1.90
C VAL A 97 -7.58 4.63 -3.06
N ILE A 98 -7.09 3.60 -3.76
CA ILE A 98 -6.10 3.73 -4.83
C ILE A 98 -6.71 3.19 -6.13
N PRO A 99 -7.07 4.08 -7.07
CA PRO A 99 -7.46 3.68 -8.41
C PRO A 99 -6.27 3.15 -9.22
N LEU A 100 -6.37 1.92 -9.72
CA LEU A 100 -5.36 1.29 -10.57
C LEU A 100 -5.79 1.37 -12.04
N THR A 101 -5.75 2.58 -12.61
CA THR A 101 -6.25 2.88 -13.97
C THR A 101 -5.34 2.36 -15.09
N ARG A 102 -4.10 1.97 -14.78
CA ARG A 102 -3.21 1.26 -15.72
C ARG A 102 -3.67 -0.17 -16.00
N SER A 103 -4.31 -0.82 -15.03
CA SER A 103 -4.85 -2.16 -15.22
C SER A 103 -6.13 -2.10 -16.04
N ARG A 104 -6.24 -2.91 -17.10
CA ARG A 104 -7.51 -3.15 -17.81
C ARG A 104 -7.99 -4.57 -17.46
N PRO A 105 -9.21 -4.73 -16.92
CA PRO A 105 -10.14 -3.67 -16.50
C PRO A 105 -9.63 -2.90 -15.27
N THR A 106 -10.03 -1.62 -15.14
CA THR A 106 -9.68 -0.74 -14.02
C THR A 106 -10.03 -1.39 -12.69
N ARG A 107 -9.16 -1.23 -11.69
CA ARG A 107 -9.34 -1.80 -10.36
C ARG A 107 -9.27 -0.73 -9.30
N ILE A 108 -9.90 -1.01 -8.17
CA ILE A 108 -9.73 -0.24 -6.93
C ILE A 108 -8.99 -1.12 -5.94
N TRP A 109 -7.94 -0.55 -5.35
CA TRP A 109 -7.25 -1.14 -4.21
C TRP A 109 -7.53 -0.31 -2.97
N VAL A 110 -8.12 -0.94 -1.96
CA VAL A 110 -8.38 -0.31 -0.67
C VAL A 110 -7.44 -0.89 0.38
N VAL A 111 -6.69 0.00 1.03
CA VAL A 111 -5.71 -0.35 2.06
C VAL A 111 -5.94 0.46 3.34
N TYR A 112 -5.31 0.06 4.43
CA TYR A 112 -5.44 0.69 5.74
C TYR A 112 -4.09 0.93 6.41
N GLY A 113 -3.87 2.19 6.78
CA GLY A 113 -2.74 2.67 7.57
C GLY A 113 -1.42 2.71 6.82
N ALA A 114 -0.43 3.30 7.47
CA ALA A 114 0.97 3.28 7.08
C ALA A 114 1.80 3.01 8.35
N PHE A 115 2.58 1.93 8.35
CA PHE A 115 3.26 1.40 9.51
C PHE A 115 4.73 1.22 9.20
N ALA A 116 5.61 1.72 10.07
CA ALA A 116 7.05 1.65 9.82
C ALA A 116 7.59 0.22 9.98
N THR A 117 6.94 -0.60 10.81
CA THR A 117 7.39 -1.96 11.10
C THR A 117 6.29 -2.99 10.97
N ARG A 118 6.69 -4.24 10.77
CA ARG A 118 5.77 -5.38 10.71
C ARG A 118 4.98 -5.56 11.99
N ALA A 119 5.62 -5.41 13.15
CA ALA A 119 4.96 -5.52 14.44
C ALA A 119 3.83 -4.48 14.58
N GLN A 120 4.07 -3.22 14.20
CA GLN A 120 3.05 -2.17 14.20
C GLN A 120 1.88 -2.50 13.27
N ALA A 121 2.18 -3.01 12.07
CA ALA A 121 1.16 -3.38 11.10
C ALA A 121 0.31 -4.57 11.58
N GLU A 122 0.92 -5.57 12.20
CA GLU A 122 0.22 -6.73 12.77
C GLU A 122 -0.63 -6.35 13.99
N ASP A 123 -0.11 -5.48 14.87
CA ASP A 123 -0.88 -4.92 15.98
C ASP A 123 -2.08 -4.12 15.48
N ALA A 124 -1.90 -3.27 14.48
CA ALA A 124 -2.99 -2.52 13.87
C ALA A 124 -4.01 -3.46 13.20
N MET A 125 -3.55 -4.51 12.53
CA MET A 125 -4.41 -5.52 11.92
C MET A 125 -5.26 -6.23 12.98
N ARG A 126 -4.68 -6.63 14.12
CA ARG A 126 -5.43 -7.24 15.24
C ARG A 126 -6.45 -6.31 15.89
N ARG A 127 -6.26 -5.00 15.79
CA ARG A 127 -7.13 -3.97 16.38
C ARG A 127 -8.24 -3.50 15.43
N LEU A 128 -8.26 -3.99 14.19
CA LEU A 128 -9.34 -3.64 13.27
C LEU A 128 -10.69 -4.17 13.79
N PRO A 129 -11.81 -3.51 13.43
CA PRO A 129 -13.13 -4.00 13.80
C PRO A 129 -13.35 -5.45 13.36
N GLN A 130 -14.03 -6.26 14.18
CA GLN A 130 -14.31 -7.67 13.89
C GLN A 130 -14.96 -7.88 12.50
N THR A 131 -15.79 -6.94 12.06
CA THR A 131 -16.43 -6.97 10.74
C THR A 131 -15.40 -6.96 9.61
N TYR A 132 -14.26 -6.28 9.76
CA TYR A 132 -13.20 -6.28 8.74
C TYR A 132 -12.54 -7.65 8.64
N HIS A 133 -12.33 -8.33 9.77
CA HIS A 133 -11.79 -9.70 9.79
C HIS A 133 -12.73 -10.71 9.15
N GLN A 134 -14.05 -10.49 9.24
CA GLN A 134 -15.06 -11.36 8.64
C GLN A 134 -15.24 -11.10 7.13
N ASP A 135 -15.25 -9.82 6.73
CA ASP A 135 -15.57 -9.42 5.36
C ASP A 135 -14.35 -9.48 4.42
N PHE A 136 -13.12 -9.42 4.96
CA PHE A 136 -11.90 -9.23 4.18
C PHE A 136 -10.80 -10.25 4.46
N LYS A 137 -10.02 -10.56 3.42
CA LYS A 137 -8.77 -11.30 3.53
C LYS A 137 -7.62 -10.32 3.77
N LEU A 138 -7.45 -9.91 5.02
CA LEU A 138 -6.44 -8.93 5.42
C LEU A 138 -5.03 -9.45 5.11
N THR A 139 -4.24 -8.66 4.38
CA THR A 139 -2.85 -9.01 4.06
C THR A 139 -1.93 -7.80 4.20
N LEU A 140 -0.69 -8.03 4.61
CA LEU A 140 0.32 -6.95 4.63
C LEU A 140 0.92 -6.72 3.25
N ARG A 141 1.15 -5.45 2.93
CA ARG A 141 1.74 -4.97 1.68
C ARG A 141 2.75 -3.88 1.97
N ARG A 142 3.76 -3.75 1.11
CA ARG A 142 4.69 -2.62 1.16
C ARG A 142 4.18 -1.47 0.31
N PHE A 143 4.50 -0.24 0.69
CA PHE A 143 4.18 0.93 -0.12
C PHE A 143 4.84 0.89 -1.50
N ALA A 144 6.01 0.25 -1.64
CA ALA A 144 6.60 -0.05 -2.94
C ALA A 144 5.64 -0.84 -3.85
N ASP A 145 5.01 -1.89 -3.34
CA ASP A 145 4.07 -2.74 -4.10
C ASP A 145 2.85 -1.92 -4.61
N LEU A 146 2.42 -0.92 -3.84
CA LEU A 146 1.32 -0.05 -4.21
C LEU A 146 1.71 0.88 -5.35
N ARG A 147 2.93 1.43 -5.33
CA ARG A 147 3.45 2.31 -6.38
C ARG A 147 3.70 1.56 -7.67
N ASP A 148 4.26 0.36 -7.58
CA ASP A 148 4.54 -0.49 -8.73
C ASP A 148 3.27 -0.91 -9.48
N ALA A 149 2.13 -0.94 -8.80
CA ALA A 149 0.83 -1.26 -9.39
C ALA A 149 0.19 -0.12 -10.21
N LEU A 150 0.73 1.11 -10.16
CA LEU A 150 0.23 2.30 -10.86
C LEU A 150 0.75 2.46 -12.30
#